data_AF-B8CBC6-F1
#
_entry.id   AF-B8CBC6-F1
#
_cell.length_a   1.000
_cell.length_b   1.000
_cell.length_c   1.000
_cell.angle_alpha   90.00
_cell.angle_beta   90.00
_cell.angle_gamma   90.00
#
_symmetry.space_group_name_H-M   'P 1'
#
loop_
_entity.id
_entity.type
_entity.pdbx_description
1 polymer ?
#
loop_
_entity_poly.entity_id
_entity_poly.type
_entity_poly.pdbx_seq_one_letter_code
_entity_poly.pdbx_strand_id
1 'polypeptide(L)'
;MMQATLRRQASRIITTTAIIARNTTRKTAVNNARCFSAQPAMDERPLVPGIGRGKTSTGLVGVPVDHDAVPKMIIKYQALLDKLAASDMPPSAQYRINVEKIARYRIAAAQNNLDDPEKVEELCNCGQVEELVIQADNEMKVMDMYLRNRWWELVKPVEIELNPNHEDDHGDIEWGEAPEEKK
;
A
#
# COMPACT_ATOMS: atom_id res chain seq x y z
N MET A 1 -30.74 -0.76 -73.93
CA MET A 1 -30.26 -1.99 -73.26
C MET A 1 -31.12 -2.18 -72.00
N MET A 2 -32.32 -2.75 -72.15
CA MET A 2 -32.66 -4.16 -71.82
C MET A 2 -32.46 -4.48 -70.34
N GLN A 3 -33.50 -4.30 -69.52
CA GLN A 3 -34.53 -5.30 -69.11
C GLN A 3 -34.02 -6.23 -67.98
N ALA A 4 -34.61 -6.11 -66.78
CA ALA A 4 -35.56 -7.07 -66.18
C ALA A 4 -34.82 -8.30 -65.56
N THR A 5 -35.21 -8.99 -64.48
CA THR A 5 -36.53 -9.40 -64.00
C THR A 5 -36.30 -10.19 -62.70
N LEU A 6 -37.18 -10.06 -61.71
CA LEU A 6 -37.88 -11.13 -60.98
C LEU A 6 -37.14 -12.48 -60.69
N ARG A 7 -37.09 -12.90 -59.42
CA ARG A 7 -37.77 -14.13 -58.95
C ARG A 7 -37.60 -14.44 -57.46
N ARG A 8 -38.76 -14.43 -56.77
CA ARG A 8 -39.21 -15.39 -55.75
C ARG A 8 -38.54 -16.77 -55.88
N GLN A 9 -38.23 -17.42 -54.76
CA GLN A 9 -38.79 -18.73 -54.37
C GLN A 9 -38.17 -19.17 -53.04
N ALA A 10 -39.03 -19.68 -52.16
CA ALA A 10 -38.68 -20.32 -50.90
C ALA A 10 -38.25 -21.76 -51.14
N SER A 11 -37.42 -22.30 -50.24
CA SER A 11 -37.40 -23.75 -50.01
C SER A 11 -36.77 -24.07 -48.66
N ARG A 12 -37.64 -24.54 -47.75
CA ARG A 12 -37.30 -25.37 -46.60
C ARG A 12 -36.52 -26.58 -47.10
N ILE A 13 -35.54 -27.06 -46.34
CA ILE A 13 -35.33 -28.50 -46.07
C ILE A 13 -34.59 -28.58 -44.73
N ILE A 14 -35.27 -29.14 -43.75
CA ILE A 14 -34.70 -29.67 -42.51
C ILE A 14 -34.16 -31.05 -42.90
N THR A 15 -32.84 -31.23 -42.88
CA THR A 15 -32.24 -32.56 -43.01
C THR A 15 -31.71 -32.99 -41.66
N THR A 16 -32.49 -33.84 -41.00
CA THR A 16 -32.07 -34.70 -39.90
C THR A 16 -30.95 -35.62 -40.39
N THR A 17 -29.77 -35.54 -39.77
CA THR A 17 -28.79 -36.64 -39.78
C THR A 17 -28.34 -36.93 -38.36
N ALA A 18 -28.81 -38.05 -37.85
CA ALA A 18 -28.26 -38.68 -36.66
C ALA A 18 -26.84 -39.17 -37.00
N ILE A 19 -25.84 -38.69 -36.27
CA ILE A 19 -24.50 -39.28 -36.26
C ILE A 19 -24.34 -40.02 -34.94
N ILE A 20 -24.59 -41.32 -35.00
CA ILE A 20 -24.12 -42.31 -34.03
C ILE A 20 -22.62 -42.50 -34.28
N ALA A 21 -21.78 -42.11 -33.32
CA ALA A 21 -20.36 -42.46 -33.35
C ALA A 21 -19.77 -42.65 -31.95
N ARG A 22 -19.87 -43.90 -31.47
CA ARG A 22 -18.83 -44.71 -30.80
C ARG A 22 -18.10 -44.08 -29.61
N ASN A 23 -18.45 -44.60 -28.43
CA ASN A 23 -17.67 -44.50 -27.19
C ASN A 23 -16.22 -44.94 -27.42
N THR A 24 -15.29 -44.00 -27.29
CA THR A 24 -13.87 -44.32 -27.09
C THR A 24 -13.62 -44.36 -25.58
N THR A 25 -13.33 -45.55 -25.06
CA THR A 25 -12.84 -45.73 -23.70
C THR A 25 -11.49 -45.04 -23.57
N ARG A 26 -11.47 -43.80 -23.07
CA ARG A 26 -10.23 -43.20 -22.56
C ARG A 26 -9.88 -43.93 -21.27
N LYS A 27 -8.85 -44.77 -21.33
CA LYS A 27 -8.13 -45.21 -20.14
C LYS A 27 -7.60 -43.96 -19.46
N THR A 28 -8.25 -43.54 -18.38
CA THR A 28 -7.71 -42.57 -17.44
C THR A 28 -6.43 -43.15 -16.87
N ALA A 29 -5.29 -42.70 -17.40
CA ALA A 29 -4.03 -42.89 -16.73
C ALA A 29 -4.14 -42.18 -15.38
N VAL A 30 -4.09 -42.97 -14.31
CA VAL A 30 -3.98 -42.47 -12.94
C VAL A 30 -2.60 -41.83 -12.86
N ASN A 31 -2.55 -40.53 -13.16
CA ASN A 31 -1.37 -39.74 -12.90
C ASN A 31 -1.22 -39.71 -11.39
N ASN A 32 -0.24 -40.48 -10.93
CA ASN A 32 0.19 -40.55 -9.55
C ASN A 32 0.61 -39.13 -9.15
N ALA A 33 -0.32 -38.38 -8.54
CA ALA A 33 -0.07 -37.06 -8.03
C ALA A 33 0.94 -37.22 -6.91
N ARG A 34 2.23 -37.01 -7.23
CA ARG A 34 3.24 -36.76 -6.22
C ARG A 34 2.81 -35.47 -5.52
N CYS A 35 2.14 -35.65 -4.39
CA CYS A 35 2.03 -34.66 -3.34
C CYS A 35 3.46 -34.32 -2.93
N PHE A 36 4.06 -33.34 -3.60
CA PHE A 36 5.23 -32.65 -3.10
C PHE A 36 4.71 -31.81 -1.93
N SER A 37 4.71 -32.38 -0.74
CA SER A 37 4.66 -31.58 0.48
C SER A 37 5.94 -30.77 0.49
N ALA A 38 5.91 -29.58 -0.10
CA ALA A 38 6.95 -28.59 0.08
C ALA A 38 6.94 -28.27 1.58
N GLN A 39 7.81 -28.93 2.33
CA GLN A 39 8.08 -28.54 3.70
C GLN A 39 8.60 -27.10 3.62
N PRO A 40 8.05 -26.16 4.40
CA PRO A 40 8.67 -24.84 4.50
C PRO A 40 10.11 -25.07 4.95
N ALA A 41 11.06 -24.50 4.21
CA ALA A 41 12.46 -24.53 4.61
C ALA A 41 12.53 -23.92 6.02
N MET A 42 12.89 -24.73 7.01
CA MET A 42 13.08 -24.25 8.37
C MET A 42 14.25 -23.27 8.30
N ASP A 43 14.04 -22.02 8.70
CA ASP A 43 15.10 -21.03 8.70
C ASP A 43 16.16 -21.45 9.73
N GLU A 44 17.31 -21.93 9.24
CA GLU A 44 18.37 -22.52 10.07
C GLU A 44 19.17 -21.47 10.86
N ARG A 45 18.83 -20.17 10.76
CA ARG A 45 19.52 -19.13 11.52
C ARG A 45 19.32 -19.32 13.03
N PRO A 46 20.39 -19.28 13.84
CA PRO A 46 20.28 -19.43 15.29
C PRO A 46 19.42 -18.31 15.87
N LEU A 47 18.43 -18.69 16.70
CA LEU A 47 17.58 -17.73 17.40
C LEU A 47 18.41 -17.06 18.51
N VAL A 48 18.86 -15.83 18.26
CA VAL A 48 19.57 -15.02 19.25
C VAL A 48 18.56 -14.19 20.05
N PRO A 49 18.50 -14.32 21.39
CA PRO A 49 17.64 -13.50 22.22
C PRO A 49 17.93 -12.00 22.03
N GLY A 50 16.88 -11.20 21.83
CA GLY A 50 16.96 -9.75 21.70
C GLY A 50 17.14 -9.20 20.28
N ILE A 51 17.31 -10.04 19.26
CA ILE A 51 17.68 -9.63 17.89
C ILE A 51 16.74 -10.31 16.89
N GLY A 52 16.32 -9.58 15.84
CA GLY A 52 15.44 -10.06 14.78
C GLY A 52 14.25 -10.90 15.27
N ARG A 53 14.16 -12.17 14.83
CA ARG A 53 13.10 -13.10 15.25
C ARG A 53 13.15 -13.49 16.74
N GLY A 54 14.30 -13.36 17.39
CA GLY A 54 14.46 -13.63 18.82
C GLY A 54 14.24 -12.41 19.71
N LYS A 55 13.73 -11.30 19.16
CA LYS A 55 13.49 -10.05 19.89
C LYS A 55 12.58 -10.29 21.11
N THR A 56 13.07 -9.91 22.29
CA THR A 56 12.35 -10.10 23.57
C THR A 56 11.55 -8.86 23.97
N SER A 57 12.03 -7.68 23.60
CA SER A 57 11.39 -6.40 23.88
C SER A 57 11.72 -5.40 22.77
N THR A 58 10.79 -4.49 22.49
CA THR A 58 10.99 -3.31 21.63
C THR A 58 11.75 -2.20 22.35
N GLY A 59 11.81 -2.24 23.68
CA GLY A 59 12.34 -1.14 24.50
C GLY A 59 11.40 0.07 24.59
N LEU A 60 10.20 0.00 23.98
CA LEU A 60 9.19 1.06 23.99
C LEU A 60 7.99 0.64 24.84
N VAL A 61 7.55 1.53 25.73
CA VAL A 61 6.36 1.27 26.56
C VAL A 61 5.11 1.31 25.68
N GLY A 62 4.29 0.26 25.75
CA GLY A 62 3.03 0.17 25.02
C GLY A 62 3.12 -0.36 23.58
N VAL A 63 4.31 -0.73 23.10
CA VAL A 63 4.50 -1.38 21.80
C VAL A 63 5.02 -2.81 22.02
N PRO A 64 4.16 -3.83 21.99
CA PRO A 64 4.59 -5.22 22.17
C PRO A 64 5.40 -5.72 20.97
N VAL A 65 6.30 -6.67 21.19
CA VAL A 65 7.02 -7.35 20.10
C VAL A 65 6.05 -8.19 19.29
N ASP A 66 6.16 -8.11 17.96
CA ASP A 66 5.35 -8.87 17.03
C ASP A 66 6.26 -9.56 15.99
N HIS A 67 6.43 -10.86 16.12
CA HIS A 67 7.29 -11.65 15.23
C HIS A 67 6.75 -11.73 13.79
N ASP A 68 5.46 -11.49 13.60
CA ASP A 68 4.81 -11.47 12.28
C ASP A 68 4.62 -10.02 11.76
N ALA A 69 5.35 -9.04 12.31
CA ALA A 69 5.21 -7.62 11.95
C ALA A 69 5.47 -7.37 10.46
N VAL A 70 6.49 -8.00 9.86
CA VAL A 70 6.85 -7.77 8.44
C VAL A 70 5.74 -8.22 7.48
N PRO A 71 5.18 -9.44 7.58
CA PRO A 71 4.00 -9.84 6.81
C PRO A 71 2.77 -8.94 7.07
N LYS A 72 2.51 -8.60 8.34
CA LYS A 72 1.39 -7.71 8.70
C LYS A 72 1.54 -6.34 8.06
N MET A 73 2.75 -5.80 8.03
CA MET A 73 3.06 -4.52 7.41
C MET A 73 2.70 -4.52 5.92
N ILE A 74 3.05 -5.58 5.18
CA ILE A 74 2.70 -5.72 3.76
C ILE A 74 1.18 -5.70 3.57
N ILE A 75 0.45 -6.46 4.39
CA ILE A 75 -1.02 -6.54 4.31
C ILE A 75 -1.65 -5.16 4.56
N LYS A 76 -1.18 -4.44 5.58
CA LYS A 76 -1.72 -3.12 5.95
C LYS A 76 -1.45 -2.06 4.88
N TYR A 77 -0.23 -1.99 4.34
CA TYR A 77 0.06 -1.06 3.24
C TYR A 77 -0.64 -1.44 1.94
N GLN A 78 -0.85 -2.73 1.67
CA GLN A 78 -1.63 -3.13 0.51
C GLN A 78 -3.09 -2.69 0.65
N ALA A 79 -3.70 -2.89 1.81
CA ALA A 79 -5.05 -2.38 2.10
C ALA A 79 -5.13 -0.85 1.97
N LEU A 80 -4.07 -0.14 2.34
CA LEU A 80 -3.96 1.32 2.16
C LEU A 80 -3.99 1.70 0.67
N LEU A 81 -3.20 1.00 -0.17
CA LEU A 81 -3.17 1.20 -1.62
C LEU A 81 -4.51 0.87 -2.28
N ASP A 82 -5.16 -0.21 -1.85
CA ASP A 82 -6.45 -0.64 -2.39
C ASP A 82 -7.54 0.41 -2.08
N LYS A 83 -7.53 0.96 -0.85
CA LYS A 83 -8.46 2.04 -0.48
C LYS A 83 -8.18 3.34 -1.22
N LEU A 84 -6.91 3.70 -1.45
CA LEU A 84 -6.55 4.83 -2.30
C LEU A 84 -7.03 4.63 -3.75
N ALA A 85 -6.91 3.41 -4.28
CA ALA A 85 -7.38 3.09 -5.62
C ALA A 85 -8.91 3.15 -5.75
N ALA A 86 -9.64 2.77 -4.68
CA ALA A 86 -11.10 2.84 -4.61
C ALA A 86 -11.64 4.26 -4.30
N SER A 87 -10.76 5.19 -3.88
CA SER A 87 -11.17 6.55 -3.50
C SER A 87 -11.49 7.44 -4.71
N ASP A 88 -12.26 8.50 -4.45
CA ASP A 88 -12.61 9.56 -5.40
C ASP A 88 -11.49 10.59 -5.61
N MET A 89 -10.37 10.46 -4.88
CA MET A 89 -9.26 11.41 -4.93
C MET A 89 -8.55 11.37 -6.28
N PRO A 90 -8.34 12.52 -6.95
CA PRO A 90 -7.66 12.54 -8.24
C PRO A 90 -6.19 12.12 -8.12
N PRO A 91 -5.59 11.53 -9.18
CA PRO A 91 -4.18 11.12 -9.19
C PRO A 91 -3.20 12.30 -9.10
N SER A 92 -3.66 13.53 -9.39
CA SER A 92 -2.88 14.75 -9.26
C SER A 92 -2.76 15.25 -7.81
N ALA A 93 -3.56 14.73 -6.88
CA ALA A 93 -3.50 15.14 -5.48
C ALA A 93 -2.15 14.76 -4.87
N GLN A 94 -1.43 15.75 -4.33
CA GLN A 94 -0.08 15.54 -3.79
C GLN A 94 -0.04 14.50 -2.67
N TYR A 95 -1.09 14.44 -1.83
CA TYR A 95 -1.23 13.45 -0.78
C TYR A 95 -1.23 12.02 -1.36
N ARG A 96 -2.06 11.74 -2.38
CA ARG A 96 -2.09 10.43 -3.05
C ARG A 96 -0.74 10.05 -3.62
N ILE A 97 -0.09 10.97 -4.33
CA ILE A 97 1.24 10.74 -4.93
C ILE A 97 2.27 10.35 -3.86
N ASN A 98 2.27 11.04 -2.71
CA ASN A 98 3.24 10.80 -1.66
C ASN A 98 2.96 9.49 -0.91
N VAL A 99 1.71 9.24 -0.52
CA VAL A 99 1.33 8.02 0.19
C VAL A 99 1.56 6.78 -0.69
N GLU A 100 1.23 6.85 -1.99
CA GLU A 100 1.47 5.75 -2.92
C GLU A 100 2.96 5.43 -3.06
N LYS A 101 3.82 6.46 -3.16
CA LYS A 101 5.28 6.29 -3.19
C LYS A 101 5.81 5.64 -1.91
N ILE A 102 5.39 6.13 -0.76
CA ILE A 102 5.84 5.63 0.55
C ILE A 102 5.37 4.19 0.76
N ALA A 103 4.10 3.91 0.51
CA ALA A 103 3.54 2.57 0.70
C ALA A 103 4.21 1.54 -0.22
N ARG A 104 4.41 1.86 -1.50
CA ARG A 104 5.11 0.97 -2.44
C ARG A 104 6.55 0.72 -2.04
N TYR A 105 7.25 1.75 -1.59
CA TYR A 105 8.63 1.62 -1.12
C TYR A 105 8.71 0.69 0.10
N ARG A 106 7.85 0.89 1.10
CA ARG A 106 7.81 0.07 2.32
C ARG A 106 7.41 -1.38 2.03
N ILE A 107 6.44 -1.61 1.13
CA ILE A 107 6.07 -2.96 0.68
C ILE A 107 7.26 -3.63 -0.01
N ALA A 108 7.95 -2.94 -0.92
CA ALA A 108 9.10 -3.51 -1.62
C ALA A 108 10.24 -3.86 -0.65
N ALA A 109 10.55 -2.98 0.31
CA ALA A 109 11.55 -3.26 1.34
C ALA A 109 11.21 -4.51 2.17
N ALA A 110 9.94 -4.67 2.54
CA ALA A 110 9.44 -5.82 3.30
C ALA A 110 9.42 -7.12 2.49
N GLN A 111 8.98 -7.06 1.23
CA GLN A 111 8.91 -8.23 0.34
C GLN A 111 10.30 -8.78 0.01
N ASN A 112 11.31 -7.91 -0.08
CA ASN A 112 12.69 -8.35 -0.34
C ASN A 112 13.35 -8.97 0.89
N ASN A 113 12.85 -8.69 2.10
CA ASN A 113 13.49 -9.07 3.38
C ASN A 113 12.47 -9.63 4.38
N LEU A 114 11.63 -10.58 3.96
CA LEU A 114 10.59 -11.17 4.83
C LEU A 114 11.15 -11.77 6.12
N ASP A 115 12.34 -12.35 6.04
CA ASP A 115 12.96 -13.09 7.14
C ASP A 115 13.93 -12.23 7.99
N ASP A 116 14.14 -10.96 7.61
CA ASP A 116 15.11 -10.07 8.25
C ASP A 116 14.47 -8.71 8.59
N PRO A 117 13.84 -8.58 9.77
CA PRO A 117 13.19 -7.34 10.17
C PRO A 117 14.20 -6.19 10.35
N GLU A 118 15.45 -6.46 10.75
CA GLU A 118 16.47 -5.43 10.95
C GLU A 118 16.85 -4.79 9.62
N LYS A 119 16.95 -5.60 8.56
CA LYS A 119 17.18 -5.06 7.22
C LYS A 119 16.03 -4.18 6.74
N VAL A 120 14.79 -4.54 7.08
CA VAL A 120 13.62 -3.71 6.78
C VAL A 120 13.67 -2.38 7.53
N GLU A 121 14.07 -2.39 8.80
CA GLU A 121 14.24 -1.20 9.64
C GLU A 121 15.32 -0.27 9.08
N GLU A 122 16.48 -0.82 8.70
CA GLU A 122 17.57 -0.05 8.09
C GLU A 122 17.14 0.60 6.77
N LEU A 123 16.45 -0.16 5.90
CA LEU A 123 15.99 0.36 4.61
C LEU A 123 14.92 1.45 4.81
N CYS A 124 13.91 1.20 5.65
CA CYS A 124 12.83 2.16 5.85
C CYS A 124 13.24 3.38 6.68
N ASN A 125 14.27 3.24 7.52
CA ASN A 125 14.84 4.25 8.41
C ASN A 125 13.79 5.10 9.15
N CYS A 126 12.79 4.43 9.72
CA CYS A 126 11.61 5.08 10.30
C CYS A 126 11.10 4.37 11.55
N GLY A 127 12.04 3.93 12.40
CA GLY A 127 11.76 3.19 13.63
C GLY A 127 11.73 1.67 13.43
N GLN A 128 11.17 0.97 14.41
CA GLN A 128 11.08 -0.50 14.43
C GLN A 128 9.93 -1.01 13.54
N VAL A 129 9.99 -2.28 13.12
CA VAL A 129 8.94 -2.88 12.27
C VAL A 129 7.54 -2.82 12.91
N GLU A 130 7.45 -2.94 14.23
CA GLU A 130 6.18 -2.85 14.97
C GLU A 130 5.58 -1.43 14.89
N GLU A 131 6.42 -0.40 14.93
CA GLU A 131 6.00 0.99 14.78
C GLU A 131 5.51 1.26 13.36
N LEU A 132 6.14 0.65 12.34
CA LEU A 132 5.71 0.80 10.94
C LEU A 132 4.32 0.20 10.67
N VAL A 133 3.94 -0.87 11.37
CA VAL A 133 2.59 -1.43 11.34
C VAL A 133 1.58 -0.45 11.94
N ILE A 134 1.91 0.13 13.10
CA ILE A 134 1.08 1.15 13.77
C ILE A 134 0.94 2.40 12.89
N GLN A 135 2.00 2.82 12.22
CA GLN A 135 1.97 3.93 11.26
C GLN A 135 0.99 3.64 10.12
N ALA A 136 0.98 2.42 9.57
CA ALA A 136 0.03 2.05 8.51
C ALA A 136 -1.44 2.12 9.00
N ASP A 137 -1.71 1.67 10.22
CA ASP A 137 -3.04 1.76 10.83
C ASP A 137 -3.47 3.21 11.11
N ASN A 138 -2.54 4.06 11.52
CA ASN A 138 -2.80 5.49 11.70
C ASN A 138 -3.03 6.20 10.36
N GLU A 139 -2.27 5.84 9.33
CA GLU A 139 -2.47 6.37 7.97
C GLU A 139 -3.84 6.00 7.42
N MET A 140 -4.36 4.81 7.73
CA MET A 140 -5.72 4.41 7.36
C MET A 140 -6.79 5.34 7.96
N LYS A 141 -6.61 5.76 9.23
CA LYS A 141 -7.49 6.72 9.91
C LYS A 141 -7.37 8.12 9.32
N VAL A 142 -6.15 8.56 9.02
CA VAL A 142 -5.89 9.85 8.35
C VAL A 142 -6.57 9.86 7.00
N MET A 143 -6.46 8.79 6.21
CA MET A 143 -7.14 8.67 4.92
C MET A 143 -8.66 8.78 5.06
N ASP A 144 -9.29 8.17 6.07
CA ASP A 144 -10.74 8.36 6.32
C ASP A 144 -11.12 9.82 6.59
N MET A 145 -10.29 10.55 7.35
CA MET A 145 -10.49 11.97 7.60
C MET A 145 -10.26 12.80 6.34
N TYR A 146 -9.22 12.46 5.57
CA TYR A 146 -8.82 13.15 4.36
C TYR A 146 -9.90 13.06 3.27
N LEU A 147 -10.46 11.86 3.07
CA LEU A 147 -11.54 11.60 2.11
C LEU A 147 -12.85 12.27 2.54
N ARG A 148 -13.22 12.17 3.82
CA ARG A 148 -14.44 12.82 4.34
C ARG A 148 -14.46 14.32 4.09
N ASN A 149 -13.31 14.97 4.24
CA ASN A 149 -13.19 16.42 4.18
C ASN A 149 -12.71 16.95 2.81
N ARG A 150 -12.38 16.05 1.87
CA ARG A 150 -11.82 16.37 0.55
C ARG A 150 -10.72 17.45 0.59
N TRP A 151 -9.73 17.26 1.46
CA TRP A 151 -8.70 18.28 1.71
C TRP A 151 -7.87 18.67 0.47
N TRP A 152 -7.84 17.83 -0.56
CA TRP A 152 -7.19 18.16 -1.84
C TRP A 152 -7.85 19.32 -2.59
N GLU A 153 -9.13 19.62 -2.32
CA GLU A 153 -9.84 20.76 -2.92
C GLU A 153 -9.49 22.09 -2.22
N LEU A 154 -8.98 22.03 -0.99
CA LEU A 154 -8.64 23.20 -0.19
C LEU A 154 -7.24 23.75 -0.48
N VAL A 155 -6.41 23.00 -1.20
CA VAL A 155 -5.05 23.40 -1.56
C VAL A 155 -5.14 24.45 -2.67
N LYS A 156 -4.84 25.70 -2.31
CA LYS A 156 -4.73 26.82 -3.26
C LYS A 156 -3.26 27.18 -3.47
N PRO A 157 -2.85 27.58 -4.68
CA PRO A 157 -1.54 28.18 -4.87
C PRO A 157 -1.48 29.47 -4.04
N VAL A 158 -0.54 29.53 -3.11
CA VAL A 158 -0.22 30.73 -2.33
C VAL A 158 1.04 31.33 -2.93
N GLU A 159 1.03 32.63 -3.18
CA GLU A 159 2.24 33.36 -3.56
C GLU A 159 3.16 33.41 -2.34
N ILE A 160 4.33 32.77 -2.45
CA ILE A 160 5.34 32.74 -1.39
C ILE A 160 6.34 33.84 -1.69
N GLU A 161 6.38 34.87 -0.85
CA GLU A 161 7.47 35.84 -0.87
C GLU A 161 8.72 35.14 -0.32
N LEU A 162 9.67 34.83 -1.22
CA LEU A 162 10.89 34.08 -0.91
C LEU A 162 11.86 34.83 0.01
N ASN A 163 11.65 36.15 0.18
CA ASN A 163 12.48 37.00 1.00
C ASN A 163 11.60 38.08 1.63
N PRO A 164 10.81 37.74 2.67
CA PRO A 164 10.01 38.74 3.38
C PRO A 164 10.99 39.75 3.97
N ASN A 165 10.78 41.03 3.70
CA ASN A 165 11.56 42.08 4.32
C ASN A 165 11.23 42.04 5.82
N HIS A 166 12.08 41.39 6.61
CA HIS A 166 11.97 41.29 8.06
C HIS A 166 12.43 42.63 8.66
N GLU A 167 11.85 43.74 8.19
CA GLU A 167 11.85 44.98 8.93
C GLU A 167 10.91 44.74 10.11
N ASP A 168 11.43 44.03 11.12
CA ASP A 168 10.84 44.15 12.43
C ASP A 168 11.02 45.60 12.82
N ASP A 169 9.94 46.36 12.70
CA ASP A 169 9.70 47.42 13.66
C ASP A 169 9.47 46.72 15.02
N HIS A 170 10.55 46.19 15.60
CA HIS A 170 10.64 45.99 17.03
C HIS A 170 10.61 47.40 17.61
N GLY A 171 9.44 48.04 17.62
CA GLY A 171 9.28 49.40 18.12
C GLY A 171 10.02 49.50 19.43
N ASP A 172 10.98 50.41 19.48
CA ASP A 172 11.99 50.47 20.55
C ASP A 172 11.28 50.42 21.92
N ILE A 173 11.30 49.27 22.59
CA ILE A 173 10.78 49.17 23.95
C ILE A 173 11.80 49.90 24.82
N GLU A 174 11.51 51.16 25.12
CA GLU A 174 12.22 51.95 26.11
C GLU A 174 12.01 51.30 27.48
N TRP A 175 12.95 50.44 27.87
CA TRP A 175 13.03 49.95 29.25
C TRP A 175 13.39 51.14 30.13
N GLY A 176 12.41 51.66 30.87
CA GLY A 176 12.63 52.75 31.81
C GLY A 176 13.77 52.44 32.79
N GLU A 177 14.51 53.47 33.20
CA GLU A 177 15.66 53.32 34.11
C GLU A 177 15.27 52.56 35.39
N ALA A 178 16.16 51.64 35.80
CA ALA A 178 15.99 50.89 37.04
C ALA A 178 15.89 51.86 38.23
N PRO A 179 14.92 51.68 39.16
CA PRO A 179 14.78 52.58 40.29
C PRO A 179 16.03 52.55 41.16
N GLU A 180 16.54 53.73 41.53
CA GLU A 180 17.71 53.86 42.39
C GLU A 180 17.49 53.12 43.73
N GLU A 181 18.41 52.22 44.05
CA GLU A 181 18.44 51.54 45.33
C GLU A 181 18.63 52.57 46.46
N LYS A 182 17.58 52.79 47.25
CA LYS A 182 17.67 53.59 48.47
C LYS A 182 18.58 52.86 49.46
N LYS A 183 19.77 53.41 49.69
CA LYS A 183 20.66 53.03 50.81
C LYS A 183 20.05 53.35 52.16
#